data_AF-A0A7T4URN6-F1
#
_entry.id   AF-A0A7T4URN6-F1
#
_cell.length_a   1.000
_cell.length_b   1.000
_cell.length_c   1.000
_cell.angle_alpha   90.00
_cell.angle_beta   90.00
_cell.angle_gamma   90.00
#
_symmetry.space_group_name_H-M   'P 1'
#
loop_
_entity.id
_entity.type
_entity.pdbx_description
1 polymer ?
#
loop_
_entity_poly.entity_id
_entity_poly.type
_entity_poly.pdbx_seq_one_letter_code
_entity_poly.pdbx_strand_id
1 'polypeptide(L)'
;MLVELFEELGGFFGAKYGVNKEAFEFLRFHEEILRNMGGAWDEVSPLLNDKIYDAAISEQICAHIKSYSRRKAIKEYERLGMSKLFWGWKDPRNCLFVNFWLQAYPQAKVIFIYRNPLDVAKSLKVRSDKGVLSGEWIEGVPLKTKLRDSLRENRSYPLQSIRCRDLGSALQLWEDYNILALKNLDGVDYLSVRYEDLLSNPLNILSDIESYLFRDRNMIPQFKKIGEKINSSRAYACSVDEFSEENLNWLKKSEILRKFGYEGLVE
;
A
#
# COMPACT_ATOMS: atom_id res chain seq x y z
N MET A 1 7.30 9.65 4.19
CA MET A 1 7.81 9.45 5.56
C MET A 1 8.64 8.18 5.72
N LEU A 2 8.09 6.98 5.94
CA LEU A 2 8.92 5.78 6.16
C LEU A 2 9.82 5.44 4.96
N VAL A 3 9.29 5.56 3.73
CA VAL A 3 10.12 5.42 2.52
C VAL A 3 11.28 6.42 2.49
N GLU A 4 11.02 7.69 2.84
CA GLU A 4 12.06 8.73 2.86
C GLU A 4 13.12 8.44 3.92
N LEU A 5 12.70 7.95 5.10
CA LEU A 5 13.61 7.47 6.13
C LEU A 5 14.51 6.36 5.59
N PHE A 6 13.93 5.34 4.96
CA PHE A 6 14.73 4.25 4.44
C PHE A 6 15.66 4.69 3.29
N GLU A 7 15.24 5.66 2.47
CA GLU A 7 16.10 6.31 1.48
C GLU A 7 17.24 7.13 2.13
N GLU A 8 16.98 7.87 3.22
CA GLU A 8 18.01 8.56 4.01
C GLU A 8 19.02 7.57 4.64
N LEU A 9 18.58 6.36 4.96
CA LEU A 9 19.43 5.24 5.41
C LEU A 9 20.14 4.52 4.26
N GLY A 10 20.01 5.02 3.02
CA GLY A 10 20.66 4.52 1.81
C GLY A 10 19.96 3.31 1.16
N GLY A 11 18.72 3.04 1.53
CA GLY A 11 17.85 2.07 0.87
C GLY A 11 17.31 2.56 -0.48
N PHE A 12 17.06 1.64 -1.41
CA PHE A 12 16.41 1.95 -2.69
C PHE A 12 14.94 1.54 -2.69
N PHE A 13 14.03 2.49 -2.89
CA PHE A 13 12.57 2.25 -2.83
C PHE A 13 11.84 2.44 -4.16
N GLY A 14 12.59 2.55 -5.25
CA GLY A 14 12.08 2.75 -6.60
C GLY A 14 12.74 3.93 -7.30
N ALA A 15 12.90 3.85 -8.62
CA ALA A 15 13.52 4.92 -9.40
C ALA A 15 12.58 6.12 -9.58
N LYS A 16 11.27 5.86 -9.62
CA LYS A 16 10.22 6.87 -9.72
C LYS A 16 8.99 6.43 -8.95
N TYR A 17 8.36 7.36 -8.26
CA TYR A 17 7.15 7.10 -7.49
C TYR A 17 6.19 8.28 -7.52
N GLY A 18 4.93 8.00 -7.21
CA GLY A 18 3.90 9.03 -7.03
C GLY A 18 4.05 9.79 -5.72
N VAL A 19 3.14 10.74 -5.49
CA VAL A 19 3.09 11.58 -4.27
C VAL A 19 3.05 10.74 -2.99
N ASN A 20 2.41 9.57 -3.03
CA ASN A 20 2.30 8.65 -1.89
C ASN A 20 3.47 7.68 -1.72
N LYS A 21 4.61 7.95 -2.40
CA LYS A 21 5.83 7.12 -2.42
C LYS A 21 5.56 5.68 -2.85
N GLU A 22 4.64 5.51 -3.78
CA GLU A 22 4.36 4.23 -4.44
C GLU A 22 5.17 4.15 -5.73
N ALA A 23 6.06 3.17 -5.81
CA ALA A 23 6.96 2.99 -6.95
C ALA A 23 6.16 2.56 -8.20
N PHE A 24 6.30 3.31 -9.30
CA PHE A 24 5.48 3.13 -10.51
C PHE A 24 5.65 1.76 -11.15
N GLU A 25 6.83 1.16 -11.01
CA GLU A 25 7.13 -0.17 -11.52
C GLU A 25 6.27 -1.22 -10.82
N PHE A 26 6.22 -1.20 -9.49
CA PHE A 26 5.40 -2.13 -8.70
C PHE A 26 3.91 -1.82 -8.85
N LEU A 27 3.55 -0.53 -8.96
CA LEU A 27 2.15 -0.15 -9.15
C LEU A 27 1.58 -0.77 -10.44
N ARG A 28 2.32 -0.64 -11.55
CA ARG A 28 1.91 -1.18 -12.87
C ARG A 28 1.88 -2.70 -12.87
N PHE A 29 2.80 -3.31 -12.15
CA PHE A 29 2.87 -4.76 -11.99
C PHE A 29 1.62 -5.32 -11.30
N HIS A 30 1.22 -4.75 -10.15
CA HIS A 30 0.00 -5.19 -9.48
C HIS A 30 -1.24 -4.93 -10.32
N GLU A 31 -1.32 -3.80 -11.03
CA GLU A 31 -2.41 -3.55 -11.98
C GLU A 31 -2.50 -4.60 -13.09
N GLU A 32 -1.36 -5.05 -13.62
CA GLU A 32 -1.31 -6.10 -14.64
C GLU A 32 -1.87 -7.42 -14.11
N ILE A 33 -1.43 -7.84 -12.91
CA ILE A 33 -1.93 -9.06 -12.28
C ILE A 33 -3.44 -8.94 -11.98
N LEU A 34 -3.87 -7.84 -11.37
CA LEU A 34 -5.28 -7.63 -11.03
C LEU A 34 -6.16 -7.68 -12.28
N ARG A 35 -5.76 -7.00 -13.36
CA ARG A 35 -6.50 -7.03 -14.63
C ARG A 35 -6.60 -8.45 -15.20
N ASN A 36 -5.51 -9.23 -15.16
CA ASN A 36 -5.51 -10.60 -15.65
C ASN A 36 -6.42 -11.52 -14.82
N MET A 37 -6.66 -11.17 -13.56
CA MET A 37 -7.61 -11.86 -12.66
C MET A 37 -9.04 -11.34 -12.78
N GLY A 38 -9.32 -10.39 -13.68
CA GLY A 38 -10.63 -9.75 -13.81
C GLY A 38 -10.95 -8.75 -12.71
N GLY A 39 -9.95 -8.31 -11.95
CA GLY A 39 -10.09 -7.33 -10.86
C GLY A 39 -9.39 -6.01 -11.15
N ALA A 40 -9.47 -5.12 -10.16
CA ALA A 40 -8.80 -3.84 -10.13
C ALA A 40 -8.30 -3.55 -8.71
N TRP A 41 -7.63 -2.42 -8.50
CA TRP A 41 -7.17 -2.06 -7.16
C TRP A 41 -8.34 -1.77 -6.21
N ASP A 42 -9.47 -1.33 -6.74
CA ASP A 42 -10.71 -1.07 -6.01
C ASP A 42 -11.73 -2.21 -6.14
N GLU A 43 -11.50 -3.17 -7.03
CA GLU A 43 -12.32 -4.36 -7.19
C GLU A 43 -11.48 -5.61 -6.94
N VAL A 44 -11.41 -6.00 -5.67
CA VAL A 44 -10.56 -7.10 -5.19
C VAL A 44 -11.34 -8.39 -4.93
N SER A 45 -12.64 -8.44 -5.24
CA SER A 45 -13.46 -9.65 -5.03
C SER A 45 -12.93 -10.91 -5.72
N PRO A 46 -12.25 -10.86 -6.89
CA PRO A 46 -11.65 -12.07 -7.47
C PRO A 46 -10.61 -12.74 -6.55
N LEU A 47 -9.96 -11.95 -5.68
CA LEU A 47 -8.94 -12.45 -4.75
C LEU A 47 -9.53 -13.02 -3.45
N LEU A 48 -10.80 -12.71 -3.16
CA LEU A 48 -11.52 -13.31 -2.02
C LEU A 48 -11.80 -14.81 -2.27
N ASN A 49 -11.75 -15.24 -3.53
CA ASN A 49 -11.90 -16.64 -3.92
C ASN A 49 -10.61 -17.44 -3.69
N ASP A 50 -10.68 -18.56 -2.97
CA ASP A 50 -9.53 -19.42 -2.67
C ASP A 50 -8.87 -20.06 -3.90
N LYS A 51 -9.54 -20.05 -5.05
CA LYS A 51 -8.98 -20.59 -6.30
C LYS A 51 -7.66 -19.93 -6.72
N ILE A 52 -7.38 -18.70 -6.28
CA ILE A 52 -6.11 -18.03 -6.60
C ILE A 52 -4.90 -18.72 -5.95
N TYR A 53 -5.11 -19.49 -4.88
CA TYR A 53 -4.06 -20.22 -4.17
C TYR A 53 -3.85 -21.64 -4.73
N ASP A 54 -4.49 -21.97 -5.86
CA ASP A 54 -4.10 -23.14 -6.64
C ASP A 54 -2.59 -23.10 -6.94
N ALA A 55 -1.93 -24.25 -6.84
CA ALA A 55 -0.48 -24.34 -6.94
C ALA A 55 0.04 -23.84 -8.30
N ALA A 56 -0.66 -24.16 -9.40
CA ALA A 56 -0.24 -23.75 -10.73
C ALA A 56 -0.42 -22.24 -10.97
N ILE A 57 -1.49 -21.65 -10.39
CA ILE A 57 -1.71 -20.20 -10.45
C ILE A 57 -0.66 -19.48 -9.59
N SER A 58 -0.41 -19.96 -8.38
CA SER A 58 0.59 -19.41 -7.47
C SER A 58 2.00 -19.41 -8.07
N GLU A 59 2.38 -20.51 -8.74
CA GLU A 59 3.66 -20.62 -9.44
C GLU A 59 3.77 -19.61 -10.58
N GLN A 60 2.71 -19.43 -11.38
CA GLN A 60 2.67 -18.44 -12.47
C GLN A 60 2.85 -17.02 -11.94
N ILE A 61 2.16 -16.66 -10.85
CA ILE A 61 2.28 -15.34 -10.21
C ILE A 61 3.73 -15.15 -9.72
N CYS A 62 4.30 -16.13 -9.03
CA CYS A 62 5.68 -16.07 -8.54
C CYS A 62 6.71 -15.93 -9.67
N ALA A 63 6.54 -16.67 -10.77
CA ALA A 63 7.39 -16.55 -11.95
C ALA A 63 7.28 -15.16 -12.58
N HIS A 64 6.07 -14.60 -12.64
CA HIS A 64 5.83 -13.25 -13.14
C HIS A 64 6.48 -12.20 -12.22
N ILE A 65 6.35 -12.32 -10.89
CA ILE A 65 7.04 -11.50 -9.89
C ILE A 65 8.55 -11.49 -10.15
N LYS A 66 9.18 -12.67 -10.22
CA LYS A 66 10.64 -12.82 -10.41
C LYS A 66 11.09 -12.20 -11.73
N SER A 67 10.34 -12.44 -12.82
CA SER A 67 10.65 -11.89 -14.14
C SER A 67 10.54 -10.37 -14.19
N TYR A 68 9.51 -9.80 -13.57
CA TYR A 68 9.26 -8.35 -13.60
C TYR A 68 10.28 -7.59 -12.74
N SER A 69 10.43 -8.01 -11.48
CA SER A 69 11.33 -7.38 -10.51
C SER A 69 12.79 -7.39 -10.98
N ARG A 70 13.28 -8.50 -11.57
CA ARG A 70 14.63 -8.58 -12.15
C ARG A 70 14.84 -7.61 -13.31
N ARG A 71 13.90 -7.56 -14.26
CA ARG A 71 14.06 -6.76 -15.49
C ARG A 71 13.93 -5.26 -15.28
N LYS A 72 13.21 -4.84 -14.25
CA LYS A 72 12.87 -3.44 -13.97
C LYS A 72 13.52 -2.98 -12.67
N ALA A 73 12.92 -3.29 -11.52
CA ALA A 73 13.35 -2.75 -10.24
C ALA A 73 14.82 -3.04 -9.90
N ILE A 74 15.27 -4.29 -10.04
CA ILE A 74 16.64 -4.71 -9.71
C ILE A 74 17.64 -4.16 -10.72
N LYS A 75 17.32 -4.19 -12.02
CA LYS A 75 18.20 -3.61 -13.04
C LYS A 75 18.39 -2.10 -12.85
N GLU A 76 17.32 -1.39 -12.50
CA GLU A 76 17.39 0.03 -12.17
C GLU A 76 18.23 0.27 -10.91
N TYR A 77 18.06 -0.54 -9.86
CA TYR A 77 18.88 -0.50 -8.64
C TYR A 77 20.38 -0.71 -8.91
N GLU A 78 20.72 -1.74 -9.69
CA GLU A 78 22.09 -2.05 -10.08
C GLU A 78 22.71 -0.92 -10.92
N ARG A 79 21.95 -0.40 -11.91
CA ARG A 79 22.40 0.70 -12.78
C ARG A 79 22.74 1.97 -12.01
N LEU A 80 22.03 2.24 -10.91
CA LEU A 80 22.27 3.41 -10.08
C LEU A 80 23.46 3.24 -9.13
N GLY A 81 24.16 2.11 -9.16
CA GLY A 81 25.30 1.84 -8.29
C GLY A 81 24.92 1.74 -6.81
N MET A 82 23.64 1.52 -6.50
CA MET A 82 23.09 1.52 -5.14
C MET A 82 23.38 0.23 -4.37
N SER A 83 24.37 -0.55 -4.78
CA SER A 83 24.62 -1.95 -4.39
C SER A 83 24.97 -2.19 -2.91
N LYS A 84 24.98 -1.18 -2.04
CA LYS A 84 25.64 -1.27 -0.73
C LYS A 84 24.75 -1.38 0.51
N LEU A 85 23.42 -1.29 0.42
CA LEU A 85 22.60 -1.28 1.65
C LEU A 85 21.39 -2.22 1.58
N PHE A 86 20.28 -1.85 0.96
CA PHE A 86 19.09 -2.71 0.80
C PHE A 86 18.11 -2.08 -0.20
N TRP A 87 17.09 -2.83 -0.61
CA TRP A 87 16.01 -2.31 -1.44
C TRP A 87 14.64 -2.77 -0.92
N GLY A 88 13.60 -2.01 -1.26
CA GLY A 88 12.23 -2.29 -0.91
C GLY A 88 11.28 -1.51 -1.80
N TRP A 89 9.99 -1.55 -1.47
CA TRP A 89 8.98 -0.69 -2.09
C TRP A 89 7.77 -0.62 -1.17
N LYS A 90 6.92 0.39 -1.39
CA LYS A 90 5.64 0.54 -0.71
C LYS A 90 4.53 0.57 -1.74
N ASP A 91 3.51 -0.26 -1.54
CA ASP A 91 2.25 -0.27 -2.28
C ASP A 91 1.17 -0.90 -1.39
N PRO A 92 -0.02 -0.28 -1.17
CA PRO A 92 -1.11 -0.90 -0.43
C PRO A 92 -1.52 -2.28 -0.97
N ARG A 93 -1.38 -2.52 -2.27
CA ARG A 93 -1.70 -3.80 -2.93
C ARG A 93 -0.71 -4.91 -2.61
N ASN A 94 0.42 -4.61 -1.96
CA ASN A 94 1.25 -5.68 -1.40
C ASN A 94 0.45 -6.57 -0.45
N CYS A 95 -0.56 -6.04 0.25
CA CYS A 95 -1.48 -6.83 1.08
C CYS A 95 -2.17 -7.96 0.32
N LEU A 96 -2.41 -7.76 -0.99
CA LEU A 96 -3.08 -8.71 -1.87
C LEU A 96 -2.14 -9.81 -2.38
N PHE A 97 -0.83 -9.57 -2.36
CA PHE A 97 0.17 -10.40 -3.05
C PHE A 97 1.36 -10.80 -2.17
N VAL A 98 1.38 -10.45 -0.88
CA VAL A 98 2.55 -10.58 0.01
C VAL A 98 3.03 -12.04 0.11
N ASN A 99 2.10 -13.00 0.15
CA ASN A 99 2.39 -14.42 0.10
C ASN A 99 3.23 -14.81 -1.13
N PHE A 100 2.86 -14.33 -2.33
CA PHE A 100 3.60 -14.59 -3.57
C PHE A 100 4.95 -13.86 -3.59
N TRP A 101 5.02 -12.65 -3.04
CA TRP A 101 6.29 -11.94 -2.89
C TRP A 101 7.27 -12.67 -1.99
N LEU A 102 6.80 -13.27 -0.89
CA LEU A 102 7.64 -14.04 0.03
C LEU A 102 8.04 -15.40 -0.56
N GLN A 103 7.20 -16.03 -1.37
CA GLN A 103 7.62 -17.18 -2.17
C GLN A 103 8.72 -16.81 -3.18
N ALA A 104 8.66 -15.61 -3.76
CA ALA A 104 9.67 -15.14 -4.70
C ALA A 104 10.96 -14.66 -4.02
N TYR A 105 10.83 -14.03 -2.85
CA TYR A 105 11.90 -13.44 -2.05
C TYR A 105 11.74 -13.83 -0.57
N PRO A 106 12.15 -15.05 -0.18
CA PRO A 106 11.91 -15.58 1.18
C PRO A 106 12.57 -14.80 2.32
N GLN A 107 13.57 -13.96 2.01
CA GLN A 107 14.26 -13.12 2.98
C GLN A 107 13.67 -11.71 3.07
N ALA A 108 12.65 -11.38 2.28
CA ALA A 108 12.01 -10.07 2.36
C ALA A 108 11.35 -9.88 3.74
N LYS A 109 11.49 -8.66 4.27
CA LYS A 109 10.88 -8.26 5.53
C LYS A 109 9.60 -7.47 5.26
N VAL A 110 8.55 -7.74 6.04
CA VAL A 110 7.23 -7.15 5.83
C VAL A 110 6.89 -6.25 7.01
N ILE A 111 6.59 -4.99 6.71
CA ILE A 111 5.99 -4.05 7.66
C ILE A 111 4.53 -3.87 7.24
N PHE A 112 3.61 -4.38 8.04
CA PHE A 112 2.18 -4.27 7.82
C PHE A 112 1.63 -3.07 8.60
N ILE A 113 1.23 -2.03 7.87
CA ILE A 113 0.66 -0.81 8.44
C ILE A 113 -0.85 -0.84 8.29
N TYR A 114 -1.57 -0.74 9.40
CA TYR A 114 -3.02 -0.60 9.43
C TYR A 114 -3.42 0.73 10.06
N ARG A 115 -4.59 1.24 9.68
CA ARG A 115 -5.07 2.59 10.03
C ARG A 115 -6.57 2.56 10.30
N ASN A 116 -7.03 3.49 11.13
CA ASN A 116 -8.43 3.78 11.39
C ASN A 116 -9.26 3.80 10.07
N PRO A 117 -10.34 3.01 9.98
CA PRO A 117 -11.19 2.92 8.80
C PRO A 117 -11.83 4.25 8.37
N LEU A 118 -12.27 5.09 9.33
CA LEU A 118 -12.95 6.37 9.04
C LEU A 118 -12.00 7.32 8.30
N ASP A 119 -10.79 7.44 8.83
CA ASP A 119 -9.69 8.21 8.25
C ASP A 119 -9.31 7.74 6.83
N VAL A 120 -9.29 6.41 6.62
CA VAL A 120 -8.99 5.82 5.31
C VAL A 120 -10.11 6.11 4.32
N ALA A 121 -11.37 5.87 4.70
CA ALA A 121 -12.54 6.11 3.86
C ALA A 121 -12.63 7.58 3.43
N LYS A 122 -12.46 8.51 4.38
CA LYS A 122 -12.43 9.95 4.08
C LYS A 122 -11.27 10.31 3.15
N SER A 123 -10.08 9.76 3.39
CA SER A 123 -8.91 10.00 2.54
C SER A 123 -9.09 9.49 1.11
N LEU A 124 -9.73 8.33 0.92
CA LEU A 124 -10.09 7.79 -0.39
C LEU A 124 -11.09 8.72 -1.09
N LYS A 125 -12.14 9.15 -0.38
CA LYS A 125 -13.15 10.05 -0.93
C LYS A 125 -12.60 11.40 -1.35
N VAL A 126 -11.83 12.06 -0.50
CA VAL A 126 -11.21 13.36 -0.84
C VAL A 126 -10.28 13.22 -2.06
N ARG A 127 -9.54 12.11 -2.19
CA ARG A 127 -8.68 11.86 -3.36
C ARG A 127 -9.49 11.63 -4.63
N SER A 128 -10.59 10.87 -4.53
CA SER A 128 -11.51 10.68 -5.65
C SER A 128 -12.07 12.04 -6.09
N ASP A 129 -12.72 12.76 -5.18
CA ASP A 129 -13.35 14.06 -5.47
C ASP A 129 -12.34 15.05 -6.08
N LYS A 130 -11.12 15.14 -5.54
CA LYS A 130 -10.05 15.98 -6.11
C LYS A 130 -9.64 15.57 -7.52
N GLY A 131 -9.45 14.28 -7.77
CA GLY A 131 -9.07 13.83 -9.10
C GLY A 131 -10.17 13.99 -10.16
N VAL A 132 -11.44 14.18 -9.75
CA VAL A 132 -12.54 14.57 -10.66
C VAL A 132 -12.39 16.05 -11.01
N LEU A 133 -12.07 16.87 -10.01
CA LEU A 133 -12.00 18.31 -10.12
C LEU A 133 -10.72 18.81 -10.81
N SER A 134 -9.58 18.13 -10.64
CA SER A 134 -8.28 18.68 -11.03
C SER A 134 -7.85 18.38 -12.46
N GLY A 135 -8.37 17.32 -13.12
CA GLY A 135 -7.90 16.92 -14.45
C GLY A 135 -6.39 16.59 -14.53
N GLU A 136 -5.68 16.55 -13.39
CA GLU A 136 -4.22 16.48 -13.24
C GLU A 136 -3.61 15.16 -13.72
N TRP A 137 -4.43 14.21 -14.17
CA TRP A 137 -3.96 12.95 -14.80
C TRP A 137 -3.20 13.20 -16.12
N ILE A 138 -3.26 14.40 -16.69
CA ILE A 138 -2.70 14.76 -18.01
C ILE A 138 -1.56 15.81 -17.91
N GLU A 139 -1.44 16.53 -16.79
CA GLU A 139 -0.40 17.54 -16.59
C GLU A 139 0.88 16.89 -16.07
N GLY A 140 1.95 16.99 -16.87
CA GLY A 140 3.26 16.38 -16.56
C GLY A 140 3.59 15.12 -17.36
N VAL A 141 2.67 14.56 -18.15
CA VAL A 141 2.97 13.45 -19.07
C VAL A 141 3.69 13.99 -20.31
N PRO A 142 4.94 13.57 -20.60
CA PRO A 142 5.68 14.05 -21.76
C PRO A 142 4.93 13.79 -23.07
N LEU A 143 5.04 14.70 -24.04
CA LEU A 143 4.34 14.61 -25.33
C LEU A 143 4.59 13.27 -26.06
N LYS A 144 5.81 12.72 -25.95
CA LYS A 144 6.16 11.41 -26.49
C LYS A 144 5.36 10.26 -25.86
N THR A 145 5.08 10.34 -24.56
CA THR A 145 4.26 9.36 -23.85
C THR A 145 2.80 9.50 -24.25
N LYS A 146 2.30 10.74 -24.41
CA LYS A 146 0.95 11.01 -24.94
C LYS A 146 0.76 10.44 -26.35
N LEU A 147 1.74 10.62 -27.24
CA LEU A 147 1.73 10.05 -28.59
C LEU A 147 1.82 8.52 -28.59
N ARG A 148 2.68 7.93 -27.75
CA ARG A 148 2.78 6.47 -27.63
C ARG A 148 1.49 5.85 -27.10
N ASP A 149 0.87 6.49 -26.11
CA ASP A 149 -0.37 6.02 -25.52
C ASP A 149 -1.58 6.34 -26.43
N SER A 150 -1.49 7.36 -27.30
CA SER A 150 -2.52 7.66 -28.31
C SER A 150 -2.62 6.58 -29.40
N LEU A 151 -1.50 5.89 -29.67
CA LEU A 151 -1.35 4.77 -30.61
C LEU A 151 -1.72 3.41 -30.01
N ARG A 152 -2.01 3.32 -28.70
CA ARG A 152 -2.57 2.11 -28.09
C ARG A 152 -4.07 2.07 -28.36
N GLU A 153 -4.54 1.06 -29.09
CA GLU A 153 -5.97 0.83 -29.38
C GLU A 153 -6.82 0.73 -28.10
N ASN A 154 -6.24 0.24 -27.00
CA ASN A 154 -6.85 0.25 -25.67
C ASN A 154 -6.41 1.49 -24.86
N ARG A 155 -7.01 2.65 -25.15
CA ARG A 155 -6.96 3.80 -24.25
C ARG A 155 -7.82 3.52 -23.02
N SER A 156 -7.22 2.98 -21.96
CA SER A 156 -7.86 2.99 -20.65
C SER A 156 -7.59 4.36 -20.03
N TYR A 157 -8.55 5.29 -20.14
CA TYR A 157 -8.57 6.41 -19.22
C TYR A 157 -8.74 5.82 -17.81
N PRO A 158 -7.92 6.20 -16.82
CA PRO A 158 -8.14 5.76 -15.45
C PRO A 158 -9.47 6.37 -15.00
N LEU A 159 -10.54 5.60 -15.14
CA LEU A 159 -11.81 5.92 -14.51
C LEU A 159 -11.56 5.90 -13.01
N GLN A 160 -12.10 6.88 -12.33
CA GLN A 160 -12.01 6.91 -10.89
C GLN A 160 -12.78 5.74 -10.27
N SER A 161 -12.28 5.27 -9.13
CA SER A 161 -12.96 4.24 -8.35
C SER A 161 -14.33 4.73 -7.90
N ILE A 162 -15.38 4.03 -8.33
CA ILE A 162 -16.75 4.29 -7.88
C ILE A 162 -16.86 4.07 -6.37
N ARG A 163 -16.17 3.05 -5.84
CA ARG A 163 -16.15 2.74 -4.40
C ARG A 163 -15.54 3.84 -3.55
N CYS A 164 -14.76 4.75 -4.15
CA CYS A 164 -14.20 5.89 -3.44
C CYS A 164 -15.11 7.12 -3.49
N ARG A 165 -16.26 7.09 -4.18
CA ARG A 165 -17.16 8.25 -4.25
C ARG A 165 -18.05 8.40 -3.02
N ASP A 166 -18.33 7.30 -2.35
CA ASP A 166 -19.14 7.25 -1.13
C ASP A 166 -18.35 6.65 0.04
N LEU A 167 -18.67 7.07 1.25
CA LEU A 167 -17.93 6.65 2.45
C LEU A 167 -18.19 5.19 2.80
N GLY A 168 -19.39 4.65 2.53
CA GLY A 168 -19.75 3.26 2.85
C GLY A 168 -18.95 2.26 2.01
N SER A 169 -18.93 2.43 0.70
CA SER A 169 -18.12 1.62 -0.22
C SER A 169 -16.63 1.75 0.06
N ALA A 170 -16.15 2.92 0.51
CA ALA A 170 -14.76 3.10 0.89
C ALA A 170 -14.42 2.37 2.20
N LEU A 171 -15.36 2.27 3.15
CA LEU A 171 -15.23 1.43 4.34
C LEU A 171 -15.21 -0.06 3.98
N GLN A 172 -16.07 -0.49 3.06
CA GLN A 172 -16.04 -1.85 2.53
C GLN A 172 -14.71 -2.17 1.86
N LEU A 173 -14.16 -1.23 1.07
CA LEU A 173 -12.86 -1.41 0.42
C LEU A 173 -11.73 -1.54 1.44
N TRP A 174 -11.78 -0.75 2.53
CA TRP A 174 -10.87 -0.90 3.65
C TRP A 174 -10.98 -2.29 4.28
N GLU A 175 -12.19 -2.80 4.50
CA GLU A 175 -12.38 -4.12 5.09
C GLU A 175 -11.86 -5.23 4.17
N ASP A 176 -12.23 -5.22 2.88
CA ASP A 176 -11.77 -6.20 1.90
C ASP A 176 -10.25 -6.31 1.87
N TYR A 177 -9.56 -5.17 1.83
CA TYR A 177 -8.09 -5.12 1.83
C TYR A 177 -7.50 -5.74 3.09
N ASN A 178 -8.10 -5.50 4.25
CA ASN A 178 -7.56 -5.98 5.51
C ASN A 178 -7.91 -7.45 5.79
N ILE A 179 -9.06 -7.93 5.31
CA ILE A 179 -9.37 -9.37 5.25
C ILE A 179 -8.30 -10.09 4.42
N LEU A 180 -8.06 -9.61 3.20
CA LEU A 180 -7.07 -10.19 2.29
C LEU A 180 -5.64 -10.06 2.84
N ALA A 181 -5.31 -8.94 3.49
CA ALA A 181 -4.02 -8.75 4.13
C ALA A 181 -3.79 -9.81 5.20
N LEU A 182 -4.72 -9.97 6.14
CA LEU A 182 -4.59 -10.93 7.24
C LEU A 182 -4.57 -12.36 6.75
N LYS A 183 -5.35 -12.68 5.72
CA LYS A 183 -5.32 -13.98 5.06
C LYS A 183 -3.94 -14.27 4.44
N ASN A 184 -3.38 -13.32 3.70
CA ASN A 184 -2.09 -13.49 3.03
C ASN A 184 -0.88 -13.40 3.97
N LEU A 185 -1.06 -12.82 5.16
CA LEU A 185 -0.04 -12.74 6.21
C LEU A 185 -0.12 -13.92 7.20
N ASP A 186 -1.07 -14.84 7.04
CA ASP A 186 -1.14 -16.02 7.89
C ASP A 186 0.14 -16.86 7.76
N GLY A 187 0.76 -17.18 8.90
CA GLY A 187 2.05 -17.87 8.95
C GLY A 187 3.28 -17.06 8.48
N VAL A 188 3.14 -15.76 8.22
CA VAL A 188 4.24 -14.87 7.79
C VAL A 188 4.88 -14.16 8.99
N ASP A 189 6.22 -14.03 8.98
CA ASP A 189 6.94 -13.13 9.90
C ASP A 189 6.82 -11.67 9.41
N TYR A 190 6.02 -10.86 10.09
CA TYR A 190 5.83 -9.44 9.78
C TYR A 190 5.81 -8.57 11.05
N LEU A 191 6.21 -7.31 10.91
CA LEU A 191 6.04 -6.28 11.93
C LEU A 191 4.73 -5.52 11.68
N SER A 192 3.78 -5.61 12.59
CA SER A 192 2.55 -4.81 12.55
C SER A 192 2.76 -3.43 13.15
N VAL A 193 2.32 -2.39 12.46
CA VAL A 193 2.39 -1.00 12.92
C VAL A 193 1.01 -0.35 12.79
N ARG A 194 0.45 0.09 13.91
CA ARG A 194 -0.72 0.96 13.89
C ARG A 194 -0.30 2.36 13.47
N TYR A 195 -0.98 2.91 12.48
CA TYR A 195 -0.64 4.23 11.93
C TYR A 195 -0.70 5.33 13.00
N GLU A 196 -1.70 5.27 13.87
CA GLU A 196 -1.95 6.23 14.94
C GLU A 196 -0.87 6.17 16.03
N ASP A 197 -0.35 4.98 16.33
CA ASP A 197 0.79 4.81 17.24
C ASP A 197 2.08 5.38 16.62
N LEU A 198 2.26 5.19 15.31
CA LEU A 198 3.38 5.80 14.58
C LEU A 198 3.31 7.34 14.59
N LEU A 199 2.12 7.91 14.62
CA LEU A 199 1.92 9.36 14.70
C LEU A 199 2.08 9.92 16.11
N SER A 200 1.54 9.24 17.12
CA SER A 200 1.50 9.70 18.51
C SER A 200 2.78 9.37 19.28
N ASN A 201 3.42 8.24 18.97
CA ASN A 201 4.64 7.77 19.60
C ASN A 201 5.68 7.29 18.56
N PRO A 202 6.14 8.20 17.68
CA PRO A 202 6.98 7.83 16.55
C PRO A 202 8.29 7.16 16.95
N LEU A 203 8.96 7.63 18.00
CA LEU A 203 10.29 7.13 18.36
C LEU A 203 10.26 5.65 18.78
N ASN A 204 9.23 5.22 19.52
CA ASN A 204 9.10 3.82 19.92
C ASN A 204 8.85 2.93 18.71
N ILE A 205 7.88 3.30 17.85
CA ILE A 205 7.57 2.52 16.64
C ILE A 205 8.77 2.45 15.69
N LEU A 206 9.50 3.55 15.57
CA LEU A 206 10.71 3.61 14.77
C LEU A 206 11.82 2.72 15.34
N SER A 207 11.95 2.62 16.66
CA SER A 207 12.88 1.68 17.32
C SER A 207 12.49 0.22 17.12
N ASP A 208 11.20 -0.10 17.10
CA ASP A 208 10.71 -1.44 16.76
C ASP A 208 11.02 -1.80 15.30
N ILE A 209 10.82 -0.85 14.38
CA ILE A 209 11.19 -1.00 12.96
C ILE A 209 12.70 -1.21 12.81
N GLU A 210 13.52 -0.45 13.52
CA GLU A 210 14.97 -0.60 13.54
C GLU A 210 15.38 -2.00 14.00
N SER A 211 14.82 -2.45 15.12
CA SER A 211 15.11 -3.77 15.69
C SER A 211 14.67 -4.91 14.76
N TYR A 212 13.57 -4.72 14.03
CA TYR A 212 13.06 -5.70 13.07
C TYR A 212 13.90 -5.78 11.79
N LEU A 213 14.32 -4.63 11.24
CA LEU A 213 15.02 -4.55 9.95
C LEU A 213 16.56 -4.56 10.05
N PHE A 214 17.12 -3.98 11.10
CA PHE A 214 18.54 -3.59 11.19
C PHE A 214 19.18 -4.03 12.51
N ARG A 215 18.97 -5.28 12.93
CA ARG A 215 19.45 -5.86 14.21
C ARG A 215 20.90 -5.52 14.59
N ASP A 216 21.78 -5.27 13.63
CA ASP A 216 23.21 -5.02 13.83
C ASP A 216 23.63 -3.54 13.65
N ARG A 217 22.69 -2.59 13.54
CA ARG A 217 23.01 -1.17 13.29
C ARG A 217 22.23 -0.24 14.22
N ASN A 218 22.93 0.71 14.84
CA ASN A 218 22.32 1.80 15.62
C ASN A 218 22.09 3.02 14.73
N MET A 219 20.82 3.31 14.43
CA MET A 219 20.32 4.35 13.55
C MET A 219 19.46 5.38 14.31
N ILE A 220 19.47 5.35 15.65
CA ILE A 220 18.70 6.24 16.54
C ILE A 220 18.74 7.73 16.12
N PRO A 221 19.88 8.32 15.72
CA PRO A 221 19.92 9.73 15.31
C PRO A 221 19.05 10.06 14.09
N GLN A 222 19.04 9.18 13.08
CA GLN A 222 18.25 9.36 11.85
C GLN A 222 16.76 9.19 12.14
N PHE A 223 16.42 8.19 12.96
CA PHE A 223 15.04 7.96 13.40
C PHE A 223 14.49 9.14 14.20
N LYS A 224 15.29 9.77 15.07
CA LYS A 224 14.89 10.97 15.82
C LYS A 224 14.54 12.15 14.92
N LYS A 225 15.40 12.46 13.95
CA LYS A 225 15.21 13.57 12.99
C LYS A 225 13.91 13.42 12.19
N ILE A 226 13.53 12.18 11.87
CA ILE A 226 12.30 11.92 11.11
C ILE A 226 11.09 11.91 12.03
N GLY A 227 11.23 11.38 13.25
CA GLY A 227 10.20 11.46 14.30
C GLY A 227 9.71 12.89 14.54
N GLU A 228 10.62 13.88 14.50
CA GLU A 228 10.28 15.30 14.66
C GLU A 228 9.43 15.89 13.52
N LYS A 229 9.46 15.27 12.33
CA LYS A 229 8.64 15.70 11.17
C LYS A 229 7.24 15.08 11.17
N ILE A 230 6.95 14.17 12.10
CA ILE A 230 5.70 13.42 12.13
C ILE A 230 4.61 14.29 12.73
N ASN A 231 3.59 14.59 11.93
CA ASN A 231 2.47 15.37 12.40
C ASN A 231 1.47 14.47 13.17
N SER A 232 1.50 14.57 14.50
CA SER A 232 0.60 13.84 15.40
C SER A 232 -0.87 14.22 15.24
N SER A 233 -1.19 15.43 14.74
CA SER A 233 -2.58 15.87 14.56
C SER A 233 -3.34 15.12 13.46
N ARG A 234 -2.64 14.27 12.71
CA ARG A 234 -3.24 13.40 11.70
C ARG A 234 -3.84 12.11 12.27
N ALA A 235 -3.59 11.80 13.54
CA ALA A 235 -4.17 10.64 14.21
C ALA A 235 -5.64 10.94 14.51
N TYR A 236 -6.54 10.01 14.15
CA TYR A 236 -7.98 10.14 14.39
C TYR A 236 -8.56 11.47 13.89
N ALA A 237 -8.18 11.87 12.67
CA ALA A 237 -8.50 13.20 12.15
C ALA A 237 -9.96 13.33 11.67
N CYS A 238 -10.61 12.23 11.32
CA CYS A 238 -11.98 12.18 10.82
C CYS A 238 -12.99 11.98 11.96
N SER A 239 -14.07 12.77 11.96
CA SER A 239 -15.16 12.61 12.94
C SER A 239 -16.15 11.54 12.53
N VAL A 240 -16.71 10.83 13.51
CA VAL A 240 -17.83 9.89 13.32
C VAL A 240 -19.07 10.55 12.73
N ASP A 241 -19.29 11.84 13.02
CA ASP A 241 -20.46 12.61 12.54
C ASP A 241 -20.47 12.78 11.00
N GLU A 242 -19.34 12.52 10.34
CA GLU A 242 -19.24 12.56 8.88
C GLU A 242 -19.84 11.32 8.19
N PHE A 243 -20.24 10.31 8.97
CA PHE A 243 -20.74 9.02 8.48
C PHE A 243 -22.23 8.84 8.81
N SER A 244 -22.97 8.14 7.95
CA SER A 244 -24.36 7.77 8.21
C SER A 244 -24.45 6.71 9.30
N GLU A 245 -25.62 6.61 9.96
CA GLU A 245 -25.91 5.51 10.90
C GLU A 245 -25.73 4.14 10.24
N GLU A 246 -26.09 3.99 8.96
CA GLU A 246 -25.89 2.75 8.21
C GLU A 246 -24.40 2.37 8.12
N ASN A 247 -23.53 3.34 7.79
CA ASN A 247 -22.08 3.12 7.73
C ASN A 247 -21.52 2.68 9.08
N LEU A 248 -21.93 3.36 10.16
CA LEU A 248 -21.47 3.06 11.53
C LEU A 248 -21.99 1.70 12.00
N ASN A 249 -23.25 1.38 11.73
CA ASN A 249 -23.85 0.08 12.08
C ASN A 249 -23.22 -1.08 11.30
N TRP A 250 -22.84 -0.84 10.05
CA TRP A 250 -22.07 -1.81 9.27
C TRP A 250 -20.68 -2.02 9.90
N LEU A 251 -19.96 -0.93 10.21
CA LEU A 251 -18.62 -1.00 10.78
C LEU A 251 -18.59 -1.68 12.15
N LYS A 252 -19.61 -1.46 13.00
CA LYS A 252 -19.80 -2.18 14.28
C LYS A 252 -19.80 -3.71 14.13
N LYS A 253 -20.28 -4.23 12.99
CA LYS A 253 -20.36 -5.67 12.74
C LYS A 253 -19.01 -6.25 12.28
N SER A 254 -18.13 -5.41 11.73
CA SER A 254 -16.82 -5.81 11.22
C SER A 254 -15.98 -6.53 12.27
N GLU A 255 -15.57 -7.75 11.97
CA GLU A 255 -14.62 -8.51 12.79
C GLU A 255 -13.21 -7.92 12.70
N ILE A 256 -12.87 -7.36 11.54
CA ILE A 256 -11.57 -6.75 11.27
C ILE A 256 -11.38 -5.50 12.13
N LEU A 257 -12.43 -4.70 12.32
CA LEU A 257 -12.40 -3.55 13.22
C LEU A 257 -11.97 -3.96 14.63
N ARG A 258 -12.61 -5.00 15.19
CA ARG A 258 -12.28 -5.56 16.52
C ARG A 258 -10.87 -6.13 16.56
N LYS A 259 -10.47 -6.87 15.52
CA LYS A 259 -9.14 -7.49 15.44
C LYS A 259 -8.02 -6.45 15.44
N PHE A 260 -8.28 -5.24 14.94
CA PHE A 260 -7.33 -4.13 14.96
C PHE A 260 -7.48 -3.17 16.15
N GLY A 261 -8.40 -3.45 17.09
CA GLY A 261 -8.58 -2.64 18.29
C GLY A 261 -9.22 -1.28 18.01
N TYR A 262 -10.15 -1.21 17.05
CA TYR A 262 -10.88 0.00 16.68
C TYR A 262 -12.36 -0.02 17.07
N GLU A 263 -12.80 -0.97 17.88
CA GLU A 263 -14.18 -1.11 18.35
C GLU A 263 -14.70 0.17 19.01
N GLY A 264 -13.89 0.83 19.84
CA GLY A 264 -14.25 2.08 20.52
C GLY A 264 -14.44 3.29 19.61
N LEU A 265 -14.18 3.19 18.30
CA LEU A 265 -14.43 4.28 17.35
C LEU A 265 -15.92 4.50 17.08
N VAL A 266 -16.73 3.47 17.28
CA VAL A 266 -18.14 3.45 16.87
C VAL A 266 -19.09 3.26 18.05
N GLU A 267 -18.58 3.06 19.26
CA GLU A 267 -19.38 2.89 20.49
C GLU A 267 -20.24 4.11 20.82
#